data_AF-A0A3B4A3T9-F1
#
_entry.id   AF-A0A3B4A3T9-F1
#
_cell.length_a   1.000
_cell.length_b   1.000
_cell.length_c   1.000
_cell.angle_alpha   90.00
_cell.angle_beta   90.00
_cell.angle_gamma   90.00
#
_symmetry.space_group_name_H-M   'P 1'
#
loop_
_entity.id
_entity.type
_entity.pdbx_description
1 polymer ?
#
loop_
_entity_poly.entity_id
_entity_poly.type
_entity_poly.pdbx_seq_one_letter_code
_entity_poly.pdbx_strand_id
1 'polypeptide(L)' 'MPISNTHLRVPRGFGAILEGLTREILRDQPKDIPKYAAEYFETLLKQREGKAS' A
#
# COMPACT_ATOMS: atom_id res chain seq x y z
N MET A 1 13.82 -33.53 -5.53
CA MET A 1 12.95 -33.16 -4.38
C MET A 1 11.90 -32.13 -4.83
N PRO A 2 10.68 -32.52 -5.23
CA PRO A 2 9.51 -31.63 -5.22
C PRO A 2 8.68 -31.94 -3.95
N ILE A 3 7.95 -31.04 -3.29
CA ILE A 3 7.06 -29.97 -3.75
C ILE A 3 7.19 -28.78 -2.77
N SER A 4 7.85 -27.69 -3.17
CA SER A 4 7.77 -26.43 -2.41
C SER A 4 6.53 -25.68 -2.89
N ASN A 5 5.51 -25.65 -2.03
CA ASN A 5 4.18 -25.05 -2.23
C ASN A 5 4.13 -23.79 -3.14
N THR A 6 3.86 -23.96 -4.44
CA THR A 6 3.94 -22.91 -5.50
C THR A 6 2.74 -21.96 -5.58
N HIS A 7 1.97 -21.79 -4.49
CA HIS A 7 0.71 -21.03 -4.51
C HIS A 7 0.77 -19.62 -3.91
N LEU A 8 1.92 -19.17 -3.41
CA LEU A 8 2.09 -17.81 -2.93
C LEU A 8 2.61 -16.91 -4.06
N ARG A 9 1.68 -16.32 -4.83
CA ARG A 9 1.97 -15.29 -5.83
C ARG A 9 1.63 -13.92 -5.25
N VAL A 10 2.53 -12.95 -5.44
CA VAL A 10 2.23 -11.55 -5.09
C VAL A 10 1.04 -11.08 -5.94
N PRO A 11 -0.02 -10.51 -5.33
CA PRO A 11 -1.15 -9.98 -6.06
C PRO A 11 -0.73 -8.92 -7.08
N ARG A 12 -1.36 -8.94 -8.26
CA ARG A 12 -1.14 -7.89 -9.26
C ARG A 12 -1.51 -6.52 -8.67
N GLY A 13 -0.67 -5.52 -8.90
CA GLY A 13 -0.86 -4.16 -8.40
C GLY A 13 -0.33 -3.92 -6.98
N PHE A 14 0.06 -4.95 -6.23
CA PHE A 14 0.59 -4.77 -4.87
C PHE A 14 1.85 -3.90 -4.83
N GLY A 15 2.78 -4.12 -5.77
CA GLY A 15 4.00 -3.31 -5.88
C GLY A 15 3.71 -1.83 -6.14
N ALA A 16 2.73 -1.51 -6.99
CA ALA A 16 2.37 -0.12 -7.29
C ALA A 16 1.78 0.60 -6.06
N ILE A 17 0.99 -0.10 -5.25
CA ILE A 17 0.42 0.43 -4.00
C ILE A 17 1.53 0.74 -2.99
N LEU A 18 2.50 -0.18 -2.83
CA LEU A 18 3.64 0.05 -1.95
C LEU A 18 4.56 1.16 -2.45
N GLU A 19 4.78 1.26 -3.76
CA GLU A 19 5.57 2.33 -4.36
C GLU A 19 4.93 3.71 -4.10
N GLY A 20 3.61 3.81 -4.25
CA GLY A 20 2.87 5.04 -3.93
C GLY A 20 3.05 5.47 -2.48
N LEU A 21 2.88 4.55 -1.52
CA LEU A 21 3.13 4.83 -0.11
C LEU A 21 4.59 5.25 0.15
N THR A 22 5.54 4.52 -0.44
CA THR A 22 6.97 4.77 -0.22
C THR A 22 7.39 6.15 -0.72
N ARG A 23 6.86 6.59 -1.87
CA ARG A 23 7.11 7.93 -2.41
C ARG A 23 6.63 9.02 -1.46
N GLU A 24 5.43 8.89 -0.89
CA GLU A 24 4.90 9.89 0.05
C GLU A 24 5.64 9.88 1.40
N ILE A 25 6.07 8.71 1.91
CA ILE A 25 6.93 8.63 3.11
C ILE A 25 8.26 9.36 2.88
N LEU A 26 8.90 9.14 1.72
CA LEU A 26 10.16 9.80 1.41
C LEU A 26 10.01 11.32 1.26
N ARG A 27 8.84 11.78 0.82
CA ARG A 27 8.50 13.20 0.67
C ARG A 27 8.26 13.88 2.01
N ASP A 28 7.42 13.28 2.86
CA ASP A 28 6.92 13.92 4.08
C ASP A 28 7.78 13.60 5.32
N GLN A 29 8.67 12.59 5.22
CA GLN A 29 9.55 12.14 6.29
C GLN A 29 8.83 11.98 7.65
N PRO A 30 7.70 11.24 7.70
CA PRO A 30 6.90 11.13 8.92
C PRO A 30 7.66 10.37 10.00
N LYS A 31 7.47 10.76 11.26
CA LYS A 31 8.04 10.06 12.42
C LYS A 31 7.35 8.72 12.71
N ASP A 32 6.06 8.64 12.40
CA ASP A 32 5.21 7.46 12.63
C ASP A 32 4.75 6.89 11.28
N ILE A 33 5.57 6.00 10.73
CA ILE A 33 5.31 5.35 9.44
C ILE A 33 4.03 4.49 9.47
N PRO A 34 3.78 3.63 10.49
CA PRO A 34 2.55 2.86 10.55
C PRO A 34 1.28 3.71 10.53
N LYS A 35 1.24 4.80 11.31
CA LYS A 35 0.11 5.73 11.31
C LYS A 35 -0.07 6.40 9.96
N TYR A 36 1.02 6.91 9.38
CA TYR A 36 1.01 7.55 8.06
C TYR A 36 0.48 6.60 6.97
N ALA A 37 0.92 5.34 6.99
CA ALA A 37 0.45 4.34 6.03
C ALA A 37 -1.04 4.05 6.15
N ALA A 38 -1.58 3.97 7.37
CA ALA A 38 -3.01 3.80 7.60
C ALA A 38 -3.81 4.97 7.02
N GLU A 39 -3.41 6.20 7.31
CA GLU A 39 -4.06 7.43 6.81
C GLU A 39 -3.98 7.53 5.27
N TYR A 40 -2.83 7.17 4.69
CA TYR A 40 -2.63 7.13 3.24
C TYR A 40 -3.59 6.14 2.56
N PHE A 41 -3.67 4.90 3.06
CA PHE A 41 -4.56 3.89 2.49
C PHE A 41 -6.04 4.20 2.71
N GLU A 42 -6.43 4.78 3.85
CA GLU A 42 -7.78 5.28 4.06
C GLU A 42 -8.17 6.35 3.04
N THR A 43 -7.24 7.26 2.73
CA THR A 43 -7.46 8.31 1.74
C THR A 43 -7.66 7.73 0.34
N LEU A 44 -6.83 6.75 -0.05
CA LEU A 44 -7.00 6.04 -1.33
C LEU A 44 -8.33 5.28 -1.41
N LEU A 45 -8.78 4.67 -0.31
CA LEU A 45 -10.08 4.00 -0.24
C LEU A 45 -11.24 4.99 -0.41
N LYS A 46 -11.20 6.14 0.29
CA LYS A 46 -12.22 7.19 0.16
C LYS A 46 -12.32 7.74 -1.27
N GLN A 47 -11.17 7.95 -1.92
CA GLN A 47 -11.10 8.38 -3.32
C GLN A 47 -11.72 7.33 -4.27
N ARG A 48 -11.42 6.05 -4.04
CA ARG A 48 -11.98 4.94 -4.83
C ARG A 48 -13.50 4.80 -4.65
N GLU A 49 -14.00 5.00 -3.43
CA GLU A 49 -15.43 4.91 -3.11
C GLU A 49 -16.24 6.14 -3.55
N GLY A 50 -15.59 7.16 -4.14
CA GLY A 50 -16.28 8.40 -4.54
C GLY A 50 -16.81 9.23 -3.37
N LYS A 51 -16.39 8.93 -2.12
CA LYS A 51 -16.65 9.76 -0.94
C LYS A 51 -15.62 10.89 -0.83
N ALA A 52 -15.38 11.59 -1.94
CA ALA A 52 -14.83 12.93 -1.91
C ALA A 52 -16.04 13.86 -1.77
N SER A 53 -16.35 14.23 -0.52
CA SER A 53 -17.38 15.23 -0.24
C SER A 53 -16.88 16.64 -0.52
#